data_AF-A0A2T4ALG8-F1
#
_entry.id   AF-A0A2T4ALG8-F1
#
_cell.length_a   1.000
_cell.length_b   1.000
_cell.length_c   1.000
_cell.angle_alpha   90.00
_cell.angle_beta   90.00
_cell.angle_gamma   90.00
#
_symmetry.space_group_name_H-M   'P 1'
#
loop_
_entity.id
_entity.type
_entity.pdbx_description
1 polymer ?
#
loop_
_entity_poly.entity_id
_entity_poly.type
_entity_poly.pdbx_seq_one_letter_code
_entity_poly.pdbx_strand_id
1 'polypeptide(L)'
;MSSPKKNDNGSPAAEPPTFKEQLDKEAIESRVHQHEGEGNSTVKTIVDKISHAIPAVAPLIGGSNSDNKVEENEEVPPGPPNRPEHDTQIEEFVREQYRSNGIENLSEGKS
;
A
#
# COMPACT_ATOMS: atom_id res chain seq x y z
N MET A 1 34.24 37.00 -39.92
CA MET A 1 32.83 37.22 -39.52
C MET A 1 31.96 36.19 -40.23
N SER A 2 30.86 35.80 -39.59
CA SER A 2 29.73 35.00 -40.11
C SER A 2 29.81 33.49 -39.92
N SER A 3 29.19 33.06 -38.82
CA SER A 3 28.81 31.68 -38.47
C SER A 3 27.81 31.10 -39.47
N PRO A 4 27.80 29.76 -39.70
CA PRO A 4 26.70 29.13 -40.41
C PRO A 4 25.49 28.99 -39.50
N LYS A 5 24.37 29.51 -39.99
CA LYS A 5 23.03 29.56 -39.39
C LYS A 5 22.37 28.18 -39.52
N LYS A 6 22.00 27.54 -38.42
CA LYS A 6 21.06 26.40 -38.42
C LYS A 6 19.69 26.93 -38.84
N ASN A 7 19.19 26.43 -39.97
CA ASN A 7 17.79 26.57 -40.37
C ASN A 7 17.13 25.21 -40.13
N ASP A 8 16.51 25.03 -38.98
CA ASP A 8 15.56 23.95 -38.73
C ASP A 8 14.21 24.38 -39.31
N ASN A 9 13.77 23.71 -40.37
CA ASN A 9 12.39 23.83 -40.86
C ASN A 9 11.87 22.47 -41.35
N GLY A 10 11.03 21.84 -40.50
CA GLY A 10 9.71 21.41 -40.94
C GLY A 10 9.55 20.00 -41.49
N SER A 11 9.67 18.99 -40.64
CA SER A 11 8.80 17.79 -40.64
C SER A 11 8.94 17.11 -39.28
N PRO A 12 7.94 17.14 -38.37
CA PRO A 12 7.97 16.28 -37.20
C PRO A 12 7.57 14.88 -37.68
N ALA A 13 8.50 14.17 -38.32
CA ALA A 13 8.47 12.72 -38.26
C ALA A 13 8.58 12.39 -36.77
N ALA A 14 7.47 11.97 -36.16
CA ALA A 14 7.41 11.65 -34.75
C ALA A 14 8.57 10.71 -34.42
N GLU A 15 9.47 11.14 -33.54
CA GLU A 15 10.53 10.26 -33.07
C GLU A 15 9.88 8.99 -32.49
N PRO A 16 10.47 7.81 -32.72
CA PRO A 16 9.94 6.59 -32.15
C PRO A 16 9.87 6.75 -30.62
N PRO A 17 8.76 6.31 -29.98
CA PRO A 17 8.58 6.49 -28.56
C PRO A 17 9.74 5.84 -27.81
N THR A 18 10.21 6.52 -26.78
CA THR A 18 11.25 6.00 -25.90
C THR A 18 10.74 4.74 -25.20
N PHE A 19 11.66 3.88 -24.76
CA PHE A 19 11.29 2.64 -24.07
C PHE A 19 10.43 2.89 -22.82
N LYS A 20 10.67 4.01 -22.12
CA LYS A 20 9.85 4.44 -20.98
C LYS A 20 8.41 4.75 -21.40
N GLU A 21 8.22 5.48 -22.50
CA GLU A 21 6.87 5.80 -23.01
C GLU A 21 6.12 4.56 -23.49
N GLN A 22 6.82 3.56 -24.02
CA GLN A 22 6.21 2.27 -24.36
C GLN A 22 5.72 1.53 -23.11
N LEU A 23 6.55 1.46 -22.06
CA LEU A 23 6.16 0.85 -20.79
C LEU A 23 5.00 1.58 -20.11
N ASP A 24 5.02 2.91 -20.14
CA ASP A 24 3.96 3.71 -19.53
C ASP A 24 2.63 3.53 -20.29
N LYS A 25 2.66 3.42 -21.63
CA LYS A 25 1.48 3.09 -22.44
C LYS A 25 0.93 1.69 -22.13
N GLU A 26 1.80 0.69 -22.11
CA GLU A 26 1.41 -0.70 -21.79
C GLU A 26 0.80 -0.81 -20.38
N ALA A 27 1.35 -0.10 -19.39
CA ALA A 27 0.81 -0.11 -18.03
C ALA A 27 -0.59 0.50 -17.95
N ILE A 28 -0.86 1.57 -18.72
CA ILE A 28 -2.18 2.19 -18.82
C ILE A 28 -3.15 1.25 -19.53
N GLU A 29 -2.74 0.66 -20.65
CA GLU A 29 -3.56 -0.27 -21.43
C GLU A 29 -3.92 -1.52 -20.61
N SER A 30 -2.96 -2.12 -19.92
CA SER A 30 -3.17 -3.28 -19.03
C SER A 30 -4.21 -2.99 -17.94
N ARG A 31 -4.16 -1.81 -17.31
CA ARG A 31 -5.14 -1.39 -16.29
C ARG A 31 -6.57 -1.31 -16.85
N VAL A 32 -6.73 -0.83 -18.09
CA VAL A 32 -8.04 -0.72 -18.75
C VAL A 32 -8.58 -2.11 -19.12
N HIS A 33 -7.75 -2.97 -19.71
CA HIS A 33 -8.18 -4.30 -20.19
C HIS A 33 -8.55 -5.25 -19.04
N GLN A 34 -7.89 -5.15 -17.88
CA GLN A 34 -8.26 -5.92 -16.68
C GLN A 34 -9.67 -5.58 -16.17
N HIS A 35 -10.15 -4.35 -16.40
CA HIS A 35 -11.42 -3.88 -15.89
C HIS A 35 -12.62 -4.26 -16.78
N GLU A 36 -12.41 -4.57 -18.06
CA GLU A 36 -13.50 -4.70 -19.03
C GLU A 36 -13.78 -6.15 -19.51
N GLY A 37 -12.81 -7.07 -19.46
CA GLY A 37 -12.94 -8.36 -20.15
C GLY A 37 -12.94 -9.64 -19.32
N GLU A 38 -12.22 -9.69 -18.19
CA GLU A 38 -11.79 -10.99 -17.63
C GLU A 38 -12.07 -11.17 -16.13
N GLY A 39 -12.15 -10.06 -15.38
CA GLY A 39 -12.46 -10.08 -13.95
C GLY A 39 -13.89 -10.53 -13.66
N ASN A 40 -14.86 -10.10 -14.47
CA ASN A 40 -16.28 -10.48 -14.31
C ASN A 40 -16.55 -11.96 -14.63
N SER A 41 -15.93 -12.51 -15.67
CA SER A 41 -16.11 -13.90 -16.10
C SER A 41 -15.51 -14.90 -15.11
N THR A 42 -14.31 -14.62 -14.62
CA THR A 42 -13.62 -15.49 -13.64
C THR A 42 -14.33 -15.46 -12.30
N VAL A 43 -14.71 -14.26 -11.82
CA VAL A 43 -15.48 -14.12 -10.57
C VAL A 43 -16.81 -14.84 -10.69
N LYS A 44 -17.55 -14.66 -11.79
CA LYS A 44 -18.81 -15.38 -12.03
C LYS A 44 -18.63 -16.90 -11.99
N THR A 45 -17.57 -17.41 -12.59
CA THR A 45 -17.24 -18.85 -12.56
C THR A 45 -16.94 -19.34 -11.15
N ILE A 46 -16.24 -18.55 -10.33
CA ILE A 46 -15.93 -18.87 -8.93
C ILE A 46 -17.22 -18.85 -8.08
N VAL A 47 -18.05 -17.82 -8.25
CA VAL A 47 -19.35 -17.68 -7.58
C VAL A 47 -20.25 -18.87 -7.91
N ASP A 48 -20.33 -19.25 -9.18
CA ASP A 48 -21.11 -20.40 -9.63
C ASP A 48 -20.59 -21.68 -8.96
N LYS A 49 -19.27 -21.93 -8.93
CA LYS A 49 -18.70 -23.11 -8.25
C LYS A 49 -18.98 -23.16 -6.76
N ILE A 50 -18.81 -22.04 -6.04
CA ILE A 50 -19.04 -21.97 -4.59
C ILE A 50 -20.52 -22.21 -4.28
N SER A 51 -21.42 -21.61 -5.07
CA SER A 51 -22.86 -21.78 -4.90
C SER A 51 -23.32 -23.22 -5.14
N HIS A 52 -22.68 -23.95 -6.06
CA HIS A 52 -22.94 -25.38 -6.28
C HIS A 52 -22.36 -26.27 -5.17
N ALA A 53 -21.19 -25.93 -4.63
CA ALA A 53 -20.55 -26.70 -3.57
C ALA A 53 -21.23 -26.50 -2.20
N ILE A 54 -21.69 -25.28 -1.92
CA ILE A 54 -22.30 -24.89 -0.65
C ILE A 54 -23.57 -24.08 -0.95
N PRO A 55 -24.74 -24.73 -1.09
CA PRO A 55 -25.99 -24.04 -1.44
C PRO A 55 -26.40 -22.93 -0.47
N ALA A 56 -25.98 -23.03 0.80
CA ALA A 56 -26.29 -22.05 1.84
C ALA A 56 -25.64 -20.66 1.63
N VAL A 57 -24.54 -20.57 0.85
CA VAL A 57 -23.86 -19.29 0.57
C VAL A 57 -24.28 -18.66 -0.76
N ALA A 58 -25.08 -19.36 -1.58
CA ALA A 58 -25.62 -18.83 -2.84
C ALA A 58 -26.36 -17.47 -2.67
N PRO A 59 -27.23 -17.26 -1.67
CA PRO A 59 -27.88 -15.95 -1.47
C PRO A 59 -26.93 -14.86 -0.95
N LEU A 60 -25.85 -15.25 -0.26
CA LEU A 60 -24.83 -14.33 0.27
C LEU A 60 -23.91 -13.80 -0.84
N ILE A 61 -23.60 -14.65 -1.83
CA ILE A 61 -22.66 -14.34 -2.91
C ILE A 61 -23.41 -13.79 -4.15
N GLY A 62 -24.66 -14.23 -4.38
CA GLY A 62 -25.45 -13.94 -5.58
C GLY A 62 -26.53 -12.85 -5.42
N GLY A 63 -26.57 -12.13 -4.31
CA GLY A 63 -27.35 -10.88 -4.19
C GLY A 63 -28.87 -11.05 -4.29
N SER A 64 -29.49 -11.82 -3.39
CA SER A 64 -30.94 -11.74 -3.19
C SER A 64 -31.30 -11.34 -1.75
N ASN A 65 -31.51 -10.03 -1.62
CA ASN A 65 -32.48 -9.33 -0.77
C ASN A 65 -32.03 -8.60 0.49
N SER A 66 -32.70 -7.43 0.60
CA SER A 66 -33.05 -6.61 1.75
C SER A 66 -31.92 -5.86 2.44
N ASP A 67 -31.86 -4.56 2.14
CA ASP A 67 -31.83 -3.47 3.13
C ASP A 67 -31.25 -3.83 4.49
N ASN A 68 -30.01 -4.29 4.50
CA ASN A 68 -29.18 -4.17 5.67
C ASN A 68 -28.17 -3.11 5.27
N LYS A 69 -28.37 -1.91 5.81
CA LYS A 69 -27.29 -0.97 6.10
C LYS A 69 -26.28 -1.74 6.93
N VAL A 70 -25.41 -2.50 6.26
CA VAL A 70 -24.14 -2.90 6.84
C VAL A 70 -23.42 -1.59 6.93
N GLU A 71 -23.45 -1.02 8.13
CA GLU A 71 -22.46 -0.04 8.52
C GLU A 71 -21.12 -0.68 8.16
N GLU A 72 -20.54 -0.18 7.07
CA GLU A 72 -19.17 -0.46 6.67
C GLU A 72 -18.33 -0.02 7.87
N ASN A 73 -18.16 -0.93 8.83
CA ASN A 73 -17.03 -0.90 9.71
C ASN A 73 -15.86 -1.15 8.77
N GLU A 74 -15.31 -0.07 8.22
CA GLU A 74 -13.96 -0.09 7.69
C GLU A 74 -13.14 -0.81 8.76
N GLU A 75 -12.71 -2.04 8.46
CA GLU A 75 -11.83 -2.79 9.35
C GLU A 75 -10.51 -2.02 9.35
N VAL A 76 -10.41 -1.05 10.25
CA VAL A 76 -9.17 -0.32 10.48
C VAL A 76 -8.15 -1.40 10.80
N PRO A 77 -7.08 -1.54 9.99
CA PRO A 77 -6.09 -2.56 10.22
C PRO A 77 -5.62 -2.40 11.68
N PRO A 78 -5.48 -3.50 12.44
CA PRO A 78 -5.13 -3.41 13.84
C PRO A 78 -3.88 -2.54 13.96
N GLY A 79 -3.99 -1.49 14.77
CA GLY A 79 -2.88 -0.59 15.03
C GLY A 79 -1.70 -1.33 15.64
N PRO A 80 -0.53 -0.67 15.73
CA PRO A 80 0.58 -1.23 16.47
C PRO A 80 0.15 -1.60 17.90
N PRO A 81 0.77 -2.62 18.52
CA PRO A 81 0.47 -3.01 19.89
C PRO A 81 0.57 -1.82 20.85
N ASN A 82 -0.28 -1.83 21.87
CA ASN A 82 -0.17 -0.87 22.96
C ASN A 82 1.20 -0.99 23.64
N ARG A 83 1.74 0.14 24.09
CA ARG A 83 2.91 0.15 24.96
C ARG A 83 2.59 -0.60 26.25
N PRO A 84 3.60 -1.20 26.92
CA PRO A 84 3.40 -1.79 28.23
C PRO A 84 2.77 -0.80 29.21
N GLU A 85 1.80 -1.25 30.01
CA GLU A 85 1.11 -0.43 31.03
C GLU A 85 2.07 0.23 32.03
N HIS A 86 3.27 -0.35 32.21
CA HIS A 86 4.28 0.06 33.18
C HIS A 86 5.49 0.76 32.54
N ASP A 87 5.36 1.31 31.32
CA ASP A 87 6.46 2.01 30.62
C ASP A 87 7.08 3.12 31.48
N THR A 88 6.24 3.89 32.20
CA THR A 88 6.68 4.96 33.11
C THR A 88 7.53 4.44 34.27
N GLN A 89 7.17 3.30 34.85
CA GLN A 89 7.93 2.68 35.95
C GLN A 89 9.28 2.15 35.45
N ILE A 90 9.33 1.65 34.21
CA ILE A 90 10.56 1.20 33.56
C ILE A 90 11.49 2.38 33.34
N GLU A 91 10.99 3.51 32.82
CA GLU A 91 11.77 4.74 32.64
C GLU A 91 12.34 5.26 33.97
N GLU A 92 11.53 5.27 35.02
CA GLU A 92 11.93 5.70 36.36
C GLU A 92 12.99 4.76 36.96
N PHE A 93 12.81 3.44 36.84
CA PHE A 93 13.78 2.46 37.29
C PHE A 93 15.13 2.65 36.60
N VAL A 94 15.14 2.79 35.27
CA VAL A 94 16.35 3.05 34.49
C VAL A 94 17.02 4.36 34.93
N ARG A 95 16.23 5.42 35.11
CA ARG A 95 16.72 6.71 35.60
C ARG A 95 17.34 6.62 36.99
N GLU A 96 16.76 5.83 37.90
CA GLU A 96 17.26 5.59 39.25
C GLU A 96 18.57 4.78 39.24
N GLN A 97 18.72 3.82 38.33
CA GLN A 97 19.99 3.12 38.13
C GLN A 97 21.12 4.08 37.72
N TYR A 98 20.85 5.00 36.78
CA TYR A 98 21.85 5.99 36.38
C TYR A 98 22.12 7.06 37.43
N ARG A 99 21.14 7.40 38.28
CA ARG A 99 21.36 8.26 39.45
C ARG A 99 22.26 7.58 40.48
N SER A 100 21.98 6.32 40.78
CA SER A 100 22.69 5.57 41.82
C SER A 100 24.10 5.16 41.40
N ASN A 101 24.28 4.77 40.13
CA ASN A 101 25.58 4.37 39.60
C ASN A 101 26.42 5.57 39.09
N GLY A 102 25.78 6.73 38.86
CA GLY A 102 26.41 7.93 38.33
C GLY A 102 27.23 8.74 39.35
N ILE A 103 27.03 8.51 40.66
CA ILE A 103 27.83 9.20 41.70
C ILE A 103 29.08 8.38 42.07
N GLU A 104 29.01 7.05 42.03
CA GLU A 104 30.16 6.20 42.35
C GLU A 104 31.16 6.05 41.17
N ASN A 105 30.71 6.23 39.91
CA ASN A 105 31.59 6.13 38.74
C ASN A 105 32.17 7.47 38.25
N LEU A 106 31.80 8.61 38.83
CA LEU A 106 32.38 9.93 38.50
C LEU A 106 33.48 10.38 39.47
N SER A 107 33.70 9.70 40.60
CA SER A 107 34.72 10.09 41.59
C SER A 107 36.07 9.37 41.47
N GLU A 108 36.22 8.36 40.61
CA GLU A 108 37.50 7.65 40.39
C GLU A 108 38.31 8.19 39.20
N GLY A 109 38.05 9.43 38.76
CA GLY A 109 38.68 10.06 37.61
C GLY A 109 39.59 11.27 37.92
N LYS A 110 40.22 11.32 39.10
CA LYS A 110 41.28 12.31 39.39
C LYS A 110 42.52 11.61 39.92
N SER A 111 43.49 11.45 39.04
CA SER A 111 44.93 11.36 39.33
C SER A 111 45.65 12.30 38.38
#